data_AF-A0A3M1LN67-F1
#
_entry.id   AF-A0A3M1LN67-F1
#
_cell.length_a   1.000
_cell.length_b   1.000
_cell.length_c   1.000
_cell.angle_alpha   90.00
_cell.angle_beta   90.00
_cell.angle_gamma   90.00
#
_symmetry.space_group_name_H-M   'P 1'
#
loop_
_entity.id
_entity.type
_entity.pdbx_description
1 polymer ?
#
loop_
_entity_poly.entity_id
_entity_poly.type
_entity_poly.pdbx_seq_one_letter_code
_entity_poly.pdbx_strand_id
1 'polypeptide(L)'
;MSSASPFTIALAALLHDIGKFAQRAGWRRGRHTVVGGEFVRRYVPHRWREHLYPVEGHHDTPLEGYTTKVVALADRLSSGERAPQRQPQPQQMLSTFCRLELDPPGAKEADEPLRAPTDRFWPLKPLALDEAVLFSQEKMPPEKVAEAYRHLWQGFEAGAEALRAAHEEDGHLPTYLESLLLLMQRYTWCVPSAYYYTLPDVSLYDHSRTTAALAATLLGMEEARVDALLDGLRRWHQAQEAKPAAPPPPVLEEKPVALLVGGDLSGVQDFLYTITSQGAAGALRGRSFYLQLLTEAVVRFVLRTLALPITNLIYQGGGHFYLLARPGDEARLREAQEDLSRILLAHHRGDLYLALAWEPLAGADFYNGRIADAWGRLADGLRDAKQHRFAELGQALYTLFLPQDHGGNEEQQCQVCGREHPGTQPEDEVRKCPPCRSYEALGNDLRHARYLWLATTGEPQRPDAPLATPPGGWQEVLAALGVRAGLAQDLGEIAEEPTPRLLLALKDEAMEALRPTASTAIGRRFLVNVTPTIEEADARWFQTRSDPQRQMLMGALTTAEVEPPPQELPQRYRGWIKPFTWLEAQSKGIARLGVLRMDVDDLGEV
;
A
#
# COMPACT_ATOMS: atom_id res chain seq x y z
N MET A 1 27.81 -2.40 -23.52
CA MET A 1 26.60 -1.59 -23.22
C MET A 1 26.03 -2.14 -21.92
N SER A 2 26.16 -1.42 -20.80
CA SER A 2 25.55 -1.84 -19.54
C SER A 2 24.03 -1.87 -19.73
N SER A 3 23.42 -3.05 -19.63
CA SER A 3 21.98 -3.21 -19.80
C SER A 3 21.23 -2.39 -18.75
N ALA A 4 20.23 -1.60 -19.15
CA ALA A 4 19.38 -0.87 -18.21
C ALA A 4 18.80 -1.83 -17.15
N SER A 5 18.78 -1.43 -15.88
CA SER A 5 18.18 -2.22 -14.80
C SER A 5 16.66 -1.99 -14.70
N PRO A 6 15.89 -2.90 -14.07
CA PRO A 6 14.46 -2.68 -13.79
C PRO A 6 14.19 -1.36 -13.05
N PHE A 7 15.08 -0.95 -12.15
CA PHE A 7 14.96 0.30 -11.39
C PHE A 7 15.20 1.54 -12.26
N THR A 8 16.16 1.45 -13.19
CA THR A 8 16.50 2.56 -14.09
C THR A 8 15.41 2.80 -15.11
N ILE A 9 14.86 1.74 -15.71
CA ILE A 9 13.75 1.88 -16.67
C ILE A 9 12.47 2.33 -15.96
N ALA A 10 12.23 1.86 -14.73
CA ALA A 10 11.12 2.33 -13.90
C ALA A 10 11.25 3.82 -13.57
N LEU A 11 12.45 4.33 -13.29
CA LEU A 11 12.67 5.77 -13.09
C LEU A 11 12.34 6.58 -14.35
N ALA A 12 12.77 6.12 -15.53
CA ALA A 12 12.44 6.79 -16.80
C ALA A 12 10.93 6.80 -17.07
N ALA A 13 10.28 5.66 -16.86
CA ALA A 13 8.85 5.50 -17.03
C ALA A 13 8.04 6.28 -15.98
N LEU A 14 8.49 6.38 -14.73
CA LEU A 14 7.84 7.18 -13.70
C LEU A 14 7.86 8.67 -14.05
N LEU A 15 8.92 9.14 -14.72
CA LEU A 15 9.09 10.55 -15.07
C LEU A 15 8.58 10.91 -16.48
N HIS A 16 8.15 9.95 -17.31
CA HIS A 16 7.87 10.19 -18.74
C HIS A 16 6.90 11.36 -18.97
N ASP A 17 5.89 11.49 -18.12
CA ASP A 17 4.83 12.49 -18.24
C ASP A 17 4.96 13.67 -17.26
N ILE A 18 6.06 13.78 -16.51
CA ILE A 18 6.24 14.85 -15.50
C ILE A 18 6.15 16.25 -16.12
N GLY A 19 6.52 16.38 -17.39
CA GLY A 19 6.43 17.63 -18.14
C GLY A 19 5.01 18.16 -18.27
N LYS A 20 3.97 17.32 -18.20
CA LYS A 20 2.56 17.75 -18.21
C LYS A 20 2.23 18.57 -16.97
N PHE A 21 2.68 18.09 -15.80
CA PHE A 21 2.53 18.82 -14.54
C PHE A 21 3.29 20.15 -14.57
N ALA A 22 4.54 20.12 -15.04
CA ALA A 22 5.38 21.30 -15.17
C ALA A 22 4.77 22.37 -16.09
N GLN A 23 4.19 21.96 -17.22
CA GLN A 23 3.51 22.85 -18.16
C GLN A 23 2.27 23.51 -17.53
N ARG A 24 1.43 22.73 -16.84
CA ARG A 24 0.22 23.25 -16.18
C ARG A 24 0.55 24.24 -15.06
N ALA A 25 1.68 24.05 -14.40
CA ALA A 25 2.23 25.00 -13.43
C ALA A 25 2.90 26.23 -14.06
N GLY A 26 3.05 26.28 -15.38
CA GLY A 26 3.71 27.39 -16.07
C GLY A 26 5.22 27.46 -15.87
N TRP A 27 5.87 26.36 -15.46
CA TRP A 27 7.32 26.30 -15.21
C TRP A 27 8.14 26.56 -16.47
N ARG A 28 7.78 25.90 -17.58
CA ARG A 28 8.39 26.08 -18.90
C ARG A 28 7.38 25.87 -20.02
N ARG A 29 7.61 26.55 -21.15
CA ARG A 29 6.87 26.36 -22.41
C ARG A 29 7.62 25.35 -23.30
N GLY A 30 6.89 24.60 -24.12
CA GLY A 30 7.46 23.59 -25.02
C GLY A 30 6.55 22.36 -25.11
N ARG A 31 6.96 21.29 -25.81
CA ARG A 31 6.32 19.97 -25.72
C ARG A 31 6.57 19.37 -24.34
N HIS A 32 5.63 18.58 -23.80
CA HIS A 32 5.75 18.07 -22.43
C HIS A 32 6.99 17.18 -22.28
N THR A 33 7.35 16.42 -23.30
CA THR A 33 8.55 15.58 -23.30
C THR A 33 9.84 16.37 -23.15
N VAL A 34 9.97 17.52 -23.85
CA VAL A 34 11.13 18.41 -23.74
C VAL A 34 11.20 19.03 -22.34
N VAL A 35 10.05 19.44 -21.79
CA VAL A 35 9.98 19.97 -20.42
C VAL A 35 10.34 18.88 -19.39
N GLY A 36 9.93 17.63 -19.62
CA GLY A 36 10.35 16.48 -18.82
C GLY A 36 11.86 16.23 -18.88
N GLY A 37 12.47 16.32 -20.07
CA GLY A 37 13.92 16.25 -20.23
C GLY A 37 14.67 17.33 -19.45
N GLU A 38 14.16 18.56 -19.43
CA GLU A 38 14.71 19.66 -18.61
C GLU A 38 14.57 19.38 -17.10
N PHE A 39 13.45 18.78 -16.66
CA PHE A 39 13.29 18.33 -15.28
C PHE A 39 14.36 17.30 -14.90
N VAL A 40 14.58 16.29 -15.76
CA VAL A 40 15.62 15.27 -15.56
C VAL A 40 17.01 15.89 -15.44
N ARG A 41 17.37 16.81 -16.35
CA ARG A 41 18.67 17.50 -16.34
C ARG A 41 18.92 18.26 -15.04
N ARG A 42 17.86 18.82 -14.44
CA ARG A 42 17.97 19.68 -13.26
C ARG A 42 17.87 18.93 -11.93
N TYR A 43 16.96 17.94 -11.83
CA TYR A 43 16.53 17.36 -10.55
C TYR A 43 16.84 15.87 -10.40
N VAL A 44 17.35 15.19 -11.42
CA VAL A 44 17.86 13.82 -11.27
C VAL A 44 19.38 13.85 -11.07
N PRO A 45 19.95 13.08 -10.13
CA PRO A 45 21.41 12.96 -9.97
C PRO A 45 22.15 12.58 -11.24
N HIS A 46 23.35 13.14 -11.48
CA HIS A 46 24.07 12.99 -12.75
C HIS A 46 24.26 11.52 -13.18
N ARG A 47 24.56 10.65 -12.22
CA ARG A 47 24.84 9.21 -12.40
C ARG A 47 23.72 8.41 -13.06
N TRP A 48 22.48 8.90 -13.05
CA TRP A 48 21.34 8.18 -13.63
C TRP A 48 20.82 8.80 -14.91
N ARG A 49 21.22 10.04 -15.24
CA ARG A 49 20.67 10.81 -16.38
C ARG A 49 20.88 10.12 -17.72
N GLU A 50 21.99 9.42 -17.90
CA GLU A 50 22.35 8.78 -19.19
C GLU A 50 21.31 7.76 -19.68
N HIS A 51 20.52 7.19 -18.75
CA HIS A 51 19.51 6.19 -19.06
C HIS A 51 18.08 6.75 -19.15
N LEU A 52 17.91 8.07 -19.04
CA LEU A 52 16.59 8.72 -18.93
C LEU A 52 16.16 9.44 -20.22
N TYR A 53 16.82 9.21 -21.35
CA TYR A 53 16.34 9.66 -22.67
C TYR A 53 14.86 9.29 -22.94
N PRO A 54 14.33 8.13 -22.50
CA PRO A 54 12.91 7.82 -22.72
C PRO A 54 11.93 8.88 -22.20
N VAL A 55 12.30 9.69 -21.20
CA VAL A 55 11.46 10.81 -20.73
C VAL A 55 11.23 11.84 -21.85
N GLU A 56 12.24 12.12 -22.65
CA GLU A 56 12.16 13.06 -23.78
C GLU A 56 11.68 12.37 -25.07
N GLY A 57 12.07 11.10 -25.28
CA GLY A 57 11.93 10.40 -26.56
C GLY A 57 10.74 9.46 -26.71
N HIS A 58 9.93 9.17 -25.68
CA HIS A 58 8.81 8.20 -25.78
C HIS A 58 7.69 8.59 -26.78
N HIS A 59 7.74 9.81 -27.33
CA HIS A 59 6.87 10.30 -28.41
C HIS A 59 7.61 10.55 -29.74
N ASP A 60 8.88 10.17 -29.86
CA ASP A 60 9.66 10.35 -31.08
C ASP A 60 9.04 9.57 -32.25
N THR A 61 9.21 10.10 -33.45
CA THR A 61 8.72 9.49 -34.68
C THR A 61 9.86 9.51 -35.71
N PRO A 62 10.54 8.37 -35.95
CA PRO A 62 10.34 7.06 -35.30
C PRO A 62 10.83 7.03 -33.84
N LEU A 63 10.40 6.04 -33.06
CA LEU A 63 10.95 5.80 -31.71
C LEU A 63 12.39 5.31 -31.81
N GLU A 64 13.30 5.95 -31.07
CA GLU A 64 14.73 5.63 -31.10
C GLU A 64 15.17 4.88 -29.84
N GLY A 65 15.78 3.70 -30.03
CA GLY A 65 16.36 2.90 -28.96
C GLY A 65 15.37 2.00 -28.22
N TYR A 66 15.87 0.84 -27.81
CA TYR A 66 15.09 -0.20 -27.13
C TYR A 66 14.36 0.30 -25.87
N THR A 67 15.05 0.99 -24.97
CA THR A 67 14.46 1.49 -23.71
C THR A 67 13.35 2.50 -23.95
N THR A 68 13.47 3.35 -24.98
CA THR A 68 12.44 4.31 -25.38
C THR A 68 11.20 3.60 -25.90
N LYS A 69 11.38 2.54 -26.72
CA LYS A 69 10.30 1.69 -27.19
C LYS A 69 9.58 0.98 -26.05
N VAL A 70 10.32 0.47 -25.06
CA VAL A 70 9.77 -0.17 -23.85
C VAL A 70 8.90 0.82 -23.06
N VAL A 71 9.40 2.02 -22.77
CA VAL A 71 8.61 3.05 -22.05
C VAL A 71 7.38 3.47 -22.86
N ALA A 72 7.52 3.65 -24.17
CA ALA A 72 6.39 3.99 -25.04
C ALA A 72 5.33 2.87 -25.10
N LEU A 73 5.74 1.60 -25.05
CA LEU A 73 4.82 0.47 -24.96
C LEU A 73 4.13 0.44 -23.59
N ALA A 74 4.88 0.61 -22.51
CA ALA A 74 4.37 0.63 -21.15
C ALA A 74 3.32 1.74 -20.94
N ASP A 75 3.58 2.94 -21.44
CA ASP A 75 2.66 4.09 -21.40
C ASP A 75 1.34 3.78 -22.11
N ARG A 76 1.41 3.14 -23.30
CA ARG A 76 0.20 2.75 -24.05
C ARG A 76 -0.62 1.67 -23.35
N LEU A 77 0.05 0.64 -22.80
CA LEU A 77 -0.61 -0.41 -22.03
C LEU A 77 -1.24 0.14 -20.75
N SER A 78 -0.55 1.06 -20.07
CA SER A 78 -1.05 1.74 -18.85
C SER A 78 -2.27 2.61 -19.11
N SER A 79 -2.32 3.31 -20.25
CA SER A 79 -3.46 4.19 -20.57
C SER A 79 -4.72 3.42 -20.95
N GLY A 80 -4.59 2.14 -21.30
CA GLY A 80 -5.69 1.21 -21.53
C GLY A 80 -6.57 1.49 -22.75
N GLU A 81 -6.49 2.68 -23.36
CA GLU A 81 -7.21 3.12 -24.56
C GLU A 81 -6.42 4.39 -25.11
N ARG A 82 -6.46 4.80 -26.42
CA ARG A 82 -6.17 6.22 -26.86
C ARG A 82 -7.22 6.89 -27.78
N ALA A 83 -7.83 8.00 -27.32
CA ALA A 83 -8.70 8.91 -28.08
C ALA A 83 -7.93 10.12 -28.65
N PRO A 84 -8.34 10.72 -29.78
CA PRO A 84 -7.60 11.80 -30.44
C PRO A 84 -7.58 13.13 -29.66
N GLN A 85 -6.41 13.79 -29.65
CA GLN A 85 -6.02 15.03 -28.92
C GLN A 85 -6.74 16.35 -29.36
N ARG A 86 -7.98 16.32 -29.86
CA ARG A 86 -8.61 17.50 -30.49
C ARG A 86 -9.33 18.47 -29.53
N GLN A 87 -9.40 18.20 -28.23
CA GLN A 87 -10.14 19.03 -27.25
C GLN A 87 -9.25 19.63 -26.14
N PRO A 88 -9.66 20.77 -25.53
CA PRO A 88 -8.90 21.42 -24.45
C PRO A 88 -8.72 20.50 -23.24
N GLN A 89 -7.51 20.48 -22.68
CA GLN A 89 -7.17 19.58 -21.57
C GLN A 89 -7.90 19.99 -20.29
N PRO A 90 -8.66 19.08 -19.66
CA PRO A 90 -9.25 19.37 -18.37
C PRO A 90 -8.14 19.51 -17.33
N GLN A 91 -8.25 20.57 -16.55
CA GLN A 91 -7.21 20.95 -15.60
C GLN A 91 -7.45 20.38 -14.19
N GLN A 92 -8.57 19.69 -13.97
CA GLN A 92 -8.90 19.06 -12.69
C GLN A 92 -9.35 17.63 -12.91
N MET A 93 -8.96 16.75 -11.99
CA MET A 93 -9.30 15.33 -12.04
C MET A 93 -10.74 15.13 -11.54
N LEU A 94 -11.56 14.40 -12.32
CA LEU A 94 -12.89 13.98 -11.92
C LEU A 94 -12.76 12.89 -10.84
N SER A 95 -13.68 12.90 -9.88
CA SER A 95 -13.82 11.78 -8.95
C SER A 95 -14.19 10.51 -9.71
N THR A 96 -13.45 9.42 -9.50
CA THR A 96 -13.74 8.12 -10.12
C THR A 96 -15.15 7.64 -9.76
N PHE A 97 -15.67 8.00 -8.59
CA PHE A 97 -17.05 7.68 -8.17
C PHE A 97 -18.12 8.34 -9.06
N CYS A 98 -17.80 9.43 -9.77
CA CYS A 98 -18.73 10.06 -10.71
C CYS A 98 -18.95 9.24 -11.99
N ARG A 99 -18.10 8.23 -12.24
CA ARG A 99 -18.20 7.33 -13.41
C ARG A 99 -18.81 5.98 -13.08
N LEU A 100 -19.07 5.69 -11.81
CA LEU A 100 -19.68 4.43 -11.41
C LEU A 100 -21.17 4.50 -11.72
N GLU A 101 -21.63 3.47 -12.43
CA GLU A 101 -23.04 3.17 -12.63
C GLU A 101 -23.32 1.89 -11.84
N LEU A 102 -24.30 1.95 -10.94
CA LEU A 102 -24.68 0.81 -10.11
C LEU A 102 -26.15 0.48 -10.37
N ASP A 103 -26.46 -0.79 -10.54
CA ASP A 103 -27.85 -1.22 -10.60
C ASP A 103 -28.51 -1.02 -9.22
N PRO A 104 -29.71 -0.43 -9.16
CA PRO A 104 -30.43 -0.34 -7.90
C PRO A 104 -30.68 -1.75 -7.31
N PRO A 105 -30.70 -1.92 -5.98
CA PRO A 105 -31.02 -3.20 -5.37
C PRO A 105 -32.39 -3.72 -5.84
N GLY A 106 -32.42 -4.93 -6.42
CA GLY A 106 -33.64 -5.53 -6.97
C GLY A 106 -34.08 -4.96 -8.33
N ALA A 107 -33.21 -4.23 -9.02
CA ALA A 107 -33.47 -3.66 -10.33
C ALA A 107 -33.96 -4.71 -11.35
N LYS A 108 -34.96 -4.33 -12.14
CA LYS A 108 -35.32 -5.01 -13.38
C LYS A 108 -34.55 -4.36 -14.54
N GLU A 109 -34.46 -5.04 -15.68
CA GLU A 109 -33.76 -4.55 -16.90
C GLU A 109 -34.21 -3.14 -17.39
N ALA A 110 -35.32 -2.61 -16.89
CA ALA A 110 -35.86 -1.30 -17.26
C ALA A 110 -35.54 -0.16 -16.26
N ASP A 111 -34.94 -0.46 -15.10
CA ASP A 111 -34.65 0.57 -14.09
C ASP A 111 -33.39 1.37 -14.47
N GLU A 112 -33.41 2.69 -14.24
CA GLU A 112 -32.23 3.52 -14.51
C GLU A 112 -31.12 3.21 -13.50
N PRO A 113 -29.85 3.09 -13.95
CA PRO A 113 -28.73 2.87 -13.06
C PRO A 113 -28.50 4.09 -12.15
N LEU A 114 -28.13 3.83 -10.91
CA LEU A 114 -27.68 4.83 -9.97
C LEU A 114 -26.34 5.41 -10.46
N ARG A 115 -26.29 6.74 -10.56
CA ARG A 115 -25.11 7.50 -10.96
C ARG A 115 -24.96 8.73 -10.09
N ALA A 116 -23.76 9.30 -10.06
CA ALA A 116 -23.55 10.55 -9.35
C ALA A 116 -24.45 11.66 -9.92
N PRO A 117 -25.14 12.45 -9.07
CA PRO A 117 -26.08 13.47 -9.54
C PRO A 117 -25.37 14.65 -10.22
N THR A 118 -24.11 14.91 -9.85
CA THR A 118 -23.28 15.98 -10.41
C THR A 118 -21.82 15.56 -10.47
N ASP A 119 -21.07 16.16 -11.39
CA ASP A 119 -19.62 16.02 -11.46
C ASP A 119 -18.95 16.64 -10.22
N ARG A 120 -18.02 15.88 -9.63
CA ARG A 120 -17.22 16.29 -8.49
C ARG A 120 -15.75 16.10 -8.83
N PHE A 121 -14.91 17.07 -8.44
CA PHE A 121 -13.50 17.14 -8.82
C PHE A 121 -12.61 17.06 -7.58
N TRP A 122 -11.44 16.45 -7.73
CA TRP A 122 -10.44 16.44 -6.66
C TRP A 122 -9.79 17.81 -6.49
N PRO A 123 -9.59 18.29 -5.25
CA PRO A 123 -8.92 19.56 -5.01
C PRO A 123 -7.43 19.47 -5.39
N LEU A 124 -6.93 20.51 -6.05
CA LEU A 124 -5.52 20.62 -6.44
C LEU A 124 -4.66 21.05 -5.24
N LYS A 125 -4.50 20.14 -4.27
CA LYS A 125 -3.72 20.34 -3.04
C LYS A 125 -2.77 19.17 -2.79
N PRO A 126 -1.63 19.39 -2.12
CA PRO A 126 -0.78 18.30 -1.66
C PRO A 126 -1.59 17.35 -0.77
N LEU A 127 -1.38 16.04 -0.94
CA LEU A 127 -2.06 15.02 -0.15
C LEU A 127 -1.80 15.26 1.35
N ALA A 128 -2.88 15.35 2.14
CA ALA A 128 -2.91 15.68 3.58
C ALA A 128 -4.10 14.99 4.27
N LEU A 129 -4.04 14.78 5.59
CA LEU A 129 -5.15 14.26 6.39
C LEU A 129 -6.12 15.41 6.75
N ASP A 130 -6.65 16.07 5.72
CA ASP A 130 -7.51 17.24 5.85
C ASP A 130 -8.77 17.03 5.01
N GLU A 131 -9.95 17.36 5.58
CA GLU A 131 -11.24 17.17 4.91
C GLU A 131 -11.32 17.93 3.58
N ALA A 132 -10.78 19.15 3.52
CA ALA A 132 -10.75 19.96 2.31
C ALA A 132 -9.68 19.50 1.28
N VAL A 133 -8.98 18.40 1.56
CA VAL A 133 -8.06 17.70 0.65
C VAL A 133 -8.64 16.33 0.26
N LEU A 134 -9.17 15.56 1.21
CA LEU A 134 -9.57 14.16 1.01
C LEU A 134 -10.92 13.95 0.35
N PHE A 135 -11.75 14.99 0.22
CA PHE A 135 -13.08 14.88 -0.39
C PHE A 135 -13.20 15.70 -1.67
N SER A 136 -13.86 15.12 -2.67
CA SER A 136 -14.15 15.76 -3.95
C SER A 136 -15.08 16.97 -3.77
N GLN A 137 -14.83 18.04 -4.51
CA GLN A 137 -15.49 19.33 -4.42
C GLN A 137 -16.11 19.74 -5.76
N GLU A 138 -16.76 20.90 -5.77
CA GLU A 138 -17.19 21.53 -7.03
C GLU A 138 -16.00 21.96 -7.88
N LYS A 139 -16.23 22.12 -9.18
CA LYS A 139 -15.21 22.56 -10.13
C LYS A 139 -14.66 23.93 -9.74
N MET A 140 -13.33 24.07 -9.73
CA MET A 140 -12.71 25.36 -9.41
C MET A 140 -12.76 26.33 -10.61
N PRO A 141 -12.84 27.64 -10.35
CA PRO A 141 -12.63 28.67 -11.36
C PRO A 141 -11.23 28.59 -12.01
N PRO A 142 -11.07 28.86 -13.31
CA PRO A 142 -9.80 28.70 -14.04
C PRO A 142 -8.59 29.42 -13.43
N GLU A 143 -8.78 30.63 -12.90
CA GLU A 143 -7.73 31.41 -12.26
C GLU A 143 -7.18 30.74 -11.00
N LYS A 144 -8.06 30.14 -10.18
CA LYS A 144 -7.66 29.38 -8.99
C LYS A 144 -6.96 28.07 -9.35
N VAL A 145 -7.30 27.48 -10.49
CA VAL A 145 -6.63 26.27 -10.99
C VAL A 145 -5.16 26.55 -11.33
N ALA A 146 -4.89 27.61 -12.07
CA ALA A 146 -3.50 27.98 -12.42
C ALA A 146 -2.66 28.31 -11.19
N GLU A 147 -3.24 28.98 -10.18
CA GLU A 147 -2.59 29.22 -8.90
C GLU A 147 -2.30 27.92 -8.14
N ALA A 148 -3.29 27.02 -8.05
CA ALA A 148 -3.13 25.73 -7.36
C ALA A 148 -2.02 24.88 -8.00
N TYR A 149 -1.92 24.83 -9.34
CA TYR A 149 -0.83 24.14 -10.02
C TYR A 149 0.55 24.73 -9.70
N ARG A 150 0.67 26.07 -9.64
CA ARG A 150 1.93 26.72 -9.24
C ARG A 150 2.33 26.33 -7.83
N HIS A 151 1.39 26.31 -6.89
CA HIS A 151 1.67 25.93 -5.51
C HIS A 151 2.07 24.44 -5.39
N LEU A 152 1.33 23.53 -6.05
CA LEU A 152 1.71 22.12 -6.12
C LEU A 152 3.13 21.94 -6.68
N TRP A 153 3.45 22.64 -7.77
CA TRP A 153 4.76 22.54 -8.41
C TRP A 153 5.89 23.08 -7.54
N GLN A 154 5.70 24.21 -6.84
CA GLN A 154 6.71 24.75 -5.93
C GLN A 154 7.10 23.75 -4.84
N GLY A 155 6.11 23.09 -4.23
CA GLY A 155 6.37 22.06 -3.23
C GLY A 155 7.06 20.81 -3.81
N PHE A 156 6.60 20.36 -4.98
CA PHE A 156 7.22 19.24 -5.68
C PHE A 156 8.67 19.53 -6.10
N GLU A 157 8.94 20.72 -6.65
CA GLU A 157 10.25 21.17 -7.09
C GLU A 157 11.24 21.25 -5.92
N ALA A 158 10.82 21.81 -4.79
CA ALA A 158 11.63 21.84 -3.57
C ALA A 158 11.96 20.42 -3.06
N GLY A 159 10.98 19.51 -3.09
CA GLY A 159 11.18 18.10 -2.74
C GLY A 159 12.14 17.39 -3.69
N ALA A 160 12.00 17.61 -5.01
CA ALA A 160 12.86 17.02 -6.02
C ALA A 160 14.31 17.52 -5.93
N GLU A 161 14.50 18.81 -5.63
CA GLU A 161 15.82 19.39 -5.38
C GLU A 161 16.48 18.79 -4.12
N ALA A 162 15.72 18.64 -3.02
CA ALA A 162 16.22 17.98 -1.81
C ALA A 162 16.61 16.52 -2.07
N LEU A 163 15.80 15.78 -2.85
CA LEU A 163 16.11 14.41 -3.25
C LEU A 163 17.36 14.34 -4.14
N ARG A 164 17.52 15.26 -5.09
CA ARG A 164 18.73 15.33 -5.91
C ARG A 164 19.96 15.49 -5.03
N ALA A 165 19.95 16.49 -4.15
CA ALA A 165 21.07 16.81 -3.27
C ALA A 165 21.43 15.62 -2.37
N ALA A 166 20.44 14.92 -1.82
CA ALA A 166 20.66 13.75 -0.95
C ALA A 166 21.30 12.54 -1.66
N HIS A 167 21.20 12.45 -2.99
CA HIS A 167 21.66 11.29 -3.77
C HIS A 167 22.77 11.61 -4.79
N GLU A 168 23.27 12.85 -4.85
CA GLU A 168 24.26 13.26 -5.85
C GLU A 168 25.61 12.54 -5.66
N GLU A 169 26.10 12.45 -4.42
CA GLU A 169 27.41 11.89 -4.05
C GLU A 169 27.38 10.38 -3.79
N ASP A 170 26.40 9.87 -3.02
CA ASP A 170 26.32 8.46 -2.61
C ASP A 170 24.92 7.85 -2.86
N GLY A 171 24.28 8.21 -3.99
CA GLY A 171 22.90 7.81 -4.26
C GLY A 171 22.67 6.30 -4.43
N HIS A 172 21.72 5.76 -3.66
CA HIS A 172 21.12 4.43 -3.86
C HIS A 172 19.84 4.53 -4.71
N LEU A 173 19.85 3.95 -5.92
CA LEU A 173 18.76 4.11 -6.91
C LEU A 173 17.39 3.59 -6.41
N PRO A 174 17.26 2.41 -5.77
CA PRO A 174 15.98 1.97 -5.23
C PRO A 174 15.38 2.95 -4.21
N THR A 175 16.21 3.51 -3.31
CA THR A 175 15.78 4.50 -2.31
C THR A 175 15.34 5.81 -2.97
N TYR A 176 16.09 6.28 -3.97
CA TYR A 176 15.71 7.48 -4.73
C TYR A 176 14.38 7.28 -5.46
N LEU A 177 14.21 6.14 -6.14
CA LEU A 177 12.99 5.81 -6.87
C LEU A 177 11.78 5.75 -5.93
N GLU A 178 11.91 5.10 -4.77
CA GLU A 178 10.85 5.03 -3.77
C GLU A 178 10.49 6.42 -3.20
N SER A 179 11.50 7.25 -2.93
CA SER A 179 11.27 8.63 -2.45
C SER A 179 10.57 9.50 -3.49
N LEU A 180 10.99 9.39 -4.75
CA LEU A 180 10.39 10.12 -5.86
C LEU A 180 8.95 9.65 -6.11
N LEU A 181 8.68 8.35 -5.99
CA LEU A 181 7.32 7.80 -6.06
C LEU A 181 6.43 8.42 -4.96
N LEU A 182 6.89 8.46 -3.72
CA LEU A 182 6.17 9.05 -2.59
C LEU A 182 6.00 10.58 -2.73
N LEU A 183 6.99 11.26 -3.31
CA LEU A 183 6.89 12.67 -3.64
C LEU A 183 5.83 12.93 -4.72
N MET A 184 5.80 12.11 -5.77
CA MET A 184 4.76 12.16 -6.80
C MET A 184 3.39 11.86 -6.20
N GLN A 185 3.27 10.86 -5.32
CA GLN A 185 2.01 10.59 -4.62
C GLN A 185 1.50 11.83 -3.88
N ARG A 186 2.39 12.55 -3.18
CA ARG A 186 2.01 13.74 -2.43
C ARG A 186 1.49 14.87 -3.33
N TYR A 187 2.09 15.09 -4.49
CA TYR A 187 1.83 16.29 -5.31
C TYR A 187 1.04 16.03 -6.60
N THR A 188 0.91 14.79 -7.04
CA THR A 188 0.28 14.44 -8.34
C THR A 188 -0.86 13.43 -8.23
N TRP A 189 -1.31 13.09 -7.01
CA TRP A 189 -2.50 12.23 -6.79
C TRP A 189 -3.81 12.83 -7.32
N CYS A 190 -3.91 14.16 -7.36
CA CYS A 190 -5.11 14.89 -7.82
C CYS A 190 -4.91 15.56 -9.20
N VAL A 191 -3.74 15.37 -9.82
CA VAL A 191 -3.42 15.92 -11.14
C VAL A 191 -3.80 14.89 -12.19
N PRO A 192 -4.62 15.20 -13.20
CA PRO A 192 -5.03 14.20 -14.19
C PRO A 192 -3.89 13.85 -15.17
N SER A 193 -3.69 12.57 -15.48
CA SER A 193 -2.58 12.08 -16.32
C SER A 193 -2.69 12.47 -17.79
N ALA A 194 -3.85 12.28 -18.41
CA ALA A 194 -4.17 12.63 -19.79
C ALA A 194 -5.69 12.61 -20.05
N TYR A 195 -6.11 13.05 -21.24
CA TYR A 195 -7.51 13.04 -21.68
C TYR A 195 -7.92 11.65 -22.20
N TYR A 196 -9.06 11.16 -21.72
CA TYR A 196 -9.72 9.94 -22.17
C TYR A 196 -11.22 10.20 -22.37
N TYR A 197 -11.81 9.77 -23.50
CA TYR A 197 -13.20 9.98 -23.94
C TYR A 197 -14.10 10.79 -22.97
N THR A 198 -13.89 12.11 -22.94
CA THR A 198 -14.64 13.12 -22.17
C THR A 198 -14.32 13.36 -20.68
N LEU A 199 -13.66 12.47 -19.90
CA LEU A 199 -13.52 12.68 -18.44
C LEU A 199 -12.15 12.24 -17.85
N PRO A 200 -11.46 13.09 -17.05
CA PRO A 200 -10.12 12.82 -16.52
C PRO A 200 -10.13 12.22 -15.11
N ASP A 201 -10.31 10.91 -14.95
CA ASP A 201 -10.45 10.25 -13.64
C ASP A 201 -9.21 9.48 -13.16
N VAL A 202 -8.15 9.43 -13.97
CA VAL A 202 -6.88 8.78 -13.62
C VAL A 202 -5.83 9.82 -13.23
N SER A 203 -5.22 9.61 -12.06
CA SER A 203 -4.17 10.49 -11.56
C SER A 203 -2.86 10.31 -12.32
N LEU A 204 -2.08 11.38 -12.42
CA LEU A 204 -0.73 11.36 -12.97
C LEU A 204 0.18 10.46 -12.14
N TYR A 205 -0.03 10.41 -10.82
CA TYR A 205 0.67 9.49 -9.93
C TYR A 205 0.43 8.03 -10.34
N ASP A 206 -0.84 7.61 -10.45
CA ASP A 206 -1.20 6.23 -10.74
C ASP A 206 -0.77 5.83 -12.14
N HIS A 207 -1.03 6.65 -13.16
CA HIS A 207 -0.58 6.38 -14.53
C HIS A 207 0.95 6.25 -14.62
N SER A 208 1.70 7.13 -13.95
CA SER A 208 3.16 7.08 -13.98
C SER A 208 3.69 5.85 -13.24
N ARG A 209 3.06 5.49 -12.10
CA ARG A 209 3.40 4.29 -11.32
C ARG A 209 3.15 3.00 -12.10
N THR A 210 1.98 2.85 -12.73
CA THR A 210 1.64 1.68 -13.54
C THR A 210 2.48 1.59 -14.81
N THR A 211 2.78 2.73 -15.45
CA THR A 211 3.73 2.80 -16.57
C THR A 211 5.13 2.35 -16.14
N ALA A 212 5.59 2.75 -14.95
CA ALA A 212 6.86 2.30 -14.39
C ALA A 212 6.89 0.80 -14.07
N ALA A 213 5.80 0.26 -13.50
CA ALA A 213 5.64 -1.17 -13.26
C ALA A 213 5.77 -1.97 -14.57
N LEU A 214 4.99 -1.58 -15.58
CA LEU A 214 4.98 -2.23 -16.90
C LEU A 214 6.32 -2.09 -17.61
N ALA A 215 6.98 -0.94 -17.53
CA ALA A 215 8.30 -0.78 -18.13
C ALA A 215 9.34 -1.73 -17.49
N ALA A 216 9.26 -1.95 -16.17
CA ALA A 216 10.09 -2.93 -15.47
C ALA A 216 9.74 -4.37 -15.86
N THR A 217 8.46 -4.70 -16.13
CA THR A 217 8.07 -6.05 -16.59
C THR A 217 8.43 -6.34 -18.04
N LEU A 218 8.43 -5.32 -18.90
CA LEU A 218 8.73 -5.42 -20.33
C LEU A 218 10.25 -5.43 -20.61
N LEU A 219 11.06 -5.00 -19.65
CA LEU A 219 12.51 -4.97 -19.79
C LEU A 219 13.08 -6.39 -19.97
N GLY A 220 13.89 -6.58 -21.01
CA GLY A 220 14.44 -7.88 -21.41
C GLY A 220 13.60 -8.60 -22.49
N MET A 221 12.41 -8.08 -22.83
CA MET A 221 11.65 -8.55 -24.00
C MET A 221 12.43 -8.26 -25.29
N GLU A 222 12.44 -9.21 -26.23
CA GLU A 222 13.08 -9.02 -27.54
C GLU A 222 12.57 -7.76 -28.25
N GLU A 223 13.48 -6.95 -28.79
CA GLU A 223 13.12 -5.67 -29.42
C GLU A 223 12.15 -5.84 -30.59
N ALA A 224 12.31 -6.90 -31.39
CA ALA A 224 11.38 -7.24 -32.47
C ALA A 224 9.95 -7.49 -31.97
N ARG A 225 9.81 -8.08 -30.78
CA ARG A 225 8.50 -8.29 -30.14
C ARG A 225 7.92 -6.98 -29.64
N VAL A 226 8.73 -6.11 -29.04
CA VAL A 226 8.30 -4.75 -28.63
C VAL A 226 7.80 -3.95 -29.83
N ASP A 227 8.54 -3.98 -30.95
CA ASP A 227 8.14 -3.33 -32.20
C ASP A 227 6.82 -3.90 -32.75
N ALA A 228 6.66 -5.22 -32.74
CA ALA A 228 5.43 -5.88 -33.19
C ALA A 228 4.21 -5.52 -32.32
N LEU A 229 4.38 -5.41 -31.00
CA LEU A 229 3.33 -4.96 -30.07
C LEU A 229 2.97 -3.48 -30.30
N LEU A 230 3.97 -2.61 -30.46
CA LEU A 230 3.77 -1.19 -30.74
C LEU A 230 3.03 -0.95 -32.07
N ASP A 231 3.36 -1.71 -33.11
CA ASP A 231 2.67 -1.69 -34.39
C ASP A 231 1.26 -2.29 -34.29
N GLY A 232 1.11 -3.42 -33.58
CA GLY A 232 -0.18 -4.04 -33.30
C GLY A 232 -1.15 -3.08 -32.61
N LEU A 233 -0.72 -2.39 -31.56
CA LEU A 233 -1.52 -1.36 -30.88
C LEU A 233 -1.91 -0.21 -31.82
N ARG A 234 -0.98 0.27 -32.66
CA ARG A 234 -1.25 1.34 -33.62
C ARG A 234 -2.33 0.93 -34.63
N ARG A 235 -2.20 -0.25 -35.23
CA ARG A 235 -3.19 -0.79 -36.19
C ARG A 235 -4.53 -1.04 -35.53
N TRP A 236 -4.51 -1.53 -34.29
CA TRP A 236 -5.75 -1.79 -33.55
C TRP A 236 -6.52 -0.51 -33.26
N HIS A 237 -5.83 0.54 -32.78
CA HIS A 237 -6.47 1.84 -32.56
C HIS A 237 -7.06 2.42 -33.86
N GLN A 238 -6.34 2.35 -34.98
CA GLN A 238 -6.85 2.79 -36.28
C GLN A 238 -8.10 2.00 -36.71
N ALA A 239 -8.13 0.70 -36.45
CA ALA A 239 -9.29 -0.14 -36.71
C ALA A 239 -10.47 0.21 -35.78
N GLN A 240 -10.21 0.54 -34.51
CA GLN A 240 -11.22 0.95 -33.53
C GLN A 240 -11.84 2.31 -33.86
N GLU A 241 -11.06 3.26 -34.40
CA GLU A 241 -11.61 4.53 -34.89
C GLU A 241 -12.63 4.32 -36.01
N ALA A 242 -12.44 3.31 -36.85
CA ALA A 242 -13.39 2.95 -37.91
C ALA A 242 -14.54 2.05 -37.40
N LYS A 243 -14.26 1.15 -36.47
CA LYS A 243 -15.21 0.20 -35.88
C LYS A 243 -14.86 -0.02 -34.40
N PRO A 244 -15.57 0.61 -33.44
CA PRO A 244 -15.23 0.55 -32.01
C PRO A 244 -15.07 -0.87 -31.44
N ALA A 245 -15.85 -1.82 -31.96
CA ALA A 245 -15.79 -3.24 -31.59
C ALA A 245 -14.77 -4.06 -32.41
N ALA A 246 -13.72 -3.44 -32.96
CA ALA A 246 -12.67 -4.17 -33.68
C ALA A 246 -11.89 -5.10 -32.71
N PRO A 247 -11.73 -6.39 -33.04
CA PRO A 247 -10.96 -7.32 -32.22
C PRO A 247 -9.47 -6.93 -32.21
N PRO A 248 -8.72 -7.27 -31.15
CA PRO A 248 -7.28 -7.01 -31.12
C PRO A 248 -6.55 -7.87 -32.16
N PRO A 249 -5.41 -7.39 -32.69
CA PRO A 249 -4.51 -8.19 -33.50
C PRO A 249 -3.92 -9.38 -32.70
N PRO A 250 -3.65 -10.53 -33.34
CA PRO A 250 -3.11 -11.72 -32.66
C PRO A 250 -1.84 -11.49 -31.83
N VAL A 251 -0.94 -10.61 -32.29
CA VAL A 251 0.29 -10.26 -31.57
C VAL A 251 0.04 -9.73 -30.14
N LEU A 252 -1.14 -9.16 -29.88
CA LEU A 252 -1.54 -8.65 -28.56
C LEU A 252 -2.14 -9.73 -27.65
N GLU A 253 -2.47 -10.92 -28.18
CA GLU A 253 -3.13 -12.01 -27.45
C GLU A 253 -2.22 -13.24 -27.29
N GLU A 254 -1.28 -13.48 -28.21
CA GLU A 254 -0.50 -14.72 -28.29
C GLU A 254 0.44 -14.98 -27.11
N LYS A 255 1.13 -13.95 -26.61
CA LYS A 255 2.16 -14.10 -25.58
C LYS A 255 1.95 -13.09 -24.46
N PRO A 256 2.06 -13.49 -23.18
CA PRO A 256 1.88 -12.59 -22.05
C PRO A 256 2.96 -11.52 -22.00
N VAL A 257 2.58 -10.31 -21.62
CA VAL A 257 3.44 -9.15 -21.43
C VAL A 257 3.72 -8.88 -19.95
N ALA A 258 2.88 -9.40 -19.05
CA ALA A 258 3.04 -9.33 -17.61
C ALA A 258 2.39 -10.55 -16.93
N LEU A 259 2.67 -10.73 -15.64
CA LEU A 259 1.88 -11.55 -14.72
C LEU A 259 1.17 -10.61 -13.74
N LEU A 260 -0.14 -10.80 -13.56
CA LEU A 260 -0.89 -10.24 -12.45
C LEU A 260 -0.73 -11.17 -11.26
N VAL A 261 -0.03 -10.73 -10.21
CA VAL A 261 0.24 -11.53 -9.02
C VAL A 261 -0.61 -11.01 -7.87
N GLY A 262 -1.29 -11.92 -7.17
CA GLY A 262 -2.05 -11.65 -5.97
C GLY A 262 -1.48 -12.39 -4.78
N GLY A 263 -1.44 -11.72 -3.64
CA GLY A 263 -1.17 -12.32 -2.34
C GLY A 263 -2.32 -12.06 -1.38
N ASP A 264 -2.67 -13.07 -0.59
CA ASP A 264 -3.78 -13.04 0.38
C ASP A 264 -3.33 -13.69 1.69
N LEU A 265 -3.26 -12.88 2.75
CA LEU A 265 -2.98 -13.34 4.09
C LEU A 265 -4.25 -13.93 4.72
N SER A 266 -4.34 -15.25 4.71
CA SER A 266 -5.42 -16.03 5.31
C SER A 266 -5.27 -16.14 6.83
N GLY A 267 -6.42 -16.15 7.54
CA GLY A 267 -6.49 -16.27 9.01
C GLY A 267 -6.51 -14.92 9.75
N VAL A 268 -6.63 -13.80 9.03
CA VAL A 268 -6.65 -12.44 9.61
C VAL A 268 -7.74 -12.27 10.66
N GLN A 269 -8.98 -12.68 10.39
CA GLN A 269 -10.10 -12.50 11.32
C GLN A 269 -9.88 -13.28 12.63
N ASP A 270 -9.57 -14.57 12.54
CA ASP A 270 -9.28 -15.41 13.71
C ASP A 270 -8.10 -14.87 14.52
N PHE A 271 -7.03 -14.45 13.83
CA PHE A 271 -5.86 -13.84 14.47
C PHE A 271 -6.20 -12.55 15.21
N LEU A 272 -7.08 -11.69 14.67
CA LEU A 272 -7.47 -10.44 15.32
C LEU A 272 -8.35 -10.69 16.55
N TYR A 273 -9.37 -11.55 16.41
CA TYR A 273 -10.43 -11.67 17.41
C TYR A 273 -10.21 -12.77 18.46
N THR A 274 -9.14 -13.56 18.37
CA THR A 274 -8.72 -14.47 19.44
C THR A 274 -8.07 -13.68 20.59
N ILE A 275 -8.88 -12.90 21.32
CA ILE A 275 -8.48 -12.10 22.49
C ILE A 275 -9.45 -12.34 23.65
N THR A 276 -8.92 -12.41 24.87
CA THR A 276 -9.71 -12.40 26.10
C THR A 276 -10.07 -10.97 26.51
N SER A 277 -11.13 -10.79 27.32
CA SER A 277 -11.88 -9.54 27.47
C SER A 277 -11.17 -8.37 28.17
N GLN A 278 -10.06 -8.58 28.88
CA GLN A 278 -9.34 -7.51 29.60
C GLN A 278 -8.07 -7.07 28.86
N GLY A 279 -7.82 -5.76 28.74
CA GLY A 279 -6.70 -5.20 27.95
C GLY A 279 -6.85 -5.31 26.42
N ALA A 280 -7.99 -5.82 25.96
CA ALA A 280 -8.28 -6.20 24.58
C ALA A 280 -8.05 -5.09 23.54
N ALA A 281 -8.35 -3.83 23.85
CA ALA A 281 -8.29 -2.73 22.88
C ALA A 281 -6.86 -2.42 22.39
N GLY A 282 -5.88 -2.39 23.32
CA GLY A 282 -4.47 -2.16 22.96
C GLY A 282 -3.90 -3.33 22.17
N ALA A 283 -4.17 -4.56 22.62
CA ALA A 283 -3.73 -5.78 21.95
C ALA A 283 -4.34 -5.95 20.55
N LEU A 284 -5.64 -5.69 20.38
CA LEU A 284 -6.33 -5.76 19.08
C LEU A 284 -5.74 -4.78 18.07
N ARG A 285 -5.50 -3.52 18.49
CA ARG A 285 -4.88 -2.50 17.64
C ARG A 285 -3.46 -2.88 17.27
N GLY A 286 -2.68 -3.38 18.23
CA GLY A 286 -1.34 -3.90 18.01
C GLY A 286 -1.32 -5.03 16.98
N ARG A 287 -2.25 -5.99 17.07
CA ARG A 287 -2.41 -7.07 16.09
C ARG A 287 -2.82 -6.57 14.70
N SER A 288 -3.78 -5.64 14.62
CA SER A 288 -4.21 -5.04 13.36
C SER A 288 -3.07 -4.28 12.67
N PHE A 289 -2.31 -3.50 13.44
CA PHE A 289 -1.16 -2.81 12.91
C PHE A 289 -0.03 -3.77 12.53
N TYR A 290 0.19 -4.83 13.32
CA TYR A 290 1.11 -5.90 12.97
C TYR A 290 0.78 -6.53 11.62
N LEU A 291 -0.50 -6.83 11.33
CA LEU A 291 -0.88 -7.38 10.02
C LEU A 291 -0.55 -6.44 8.86
N GLN A 292 -0.67 -5.13 9.06
CA GLN A 292 -0.27 -4.13 8.05
C GLN A 292 1.25 -4.15 7.83
N LEU A 293 2.04 -4.21 8.91
CA LEU A 293 3.51 -4.32 8.85
C LEU A 293 3.96 -5.63 8.22
N LEU A 294 3.31 -6.74 8.58
CA LEU A 294 3.58 -8.06 8.03
C LEU A 294 3.31 -8.07 6.53
N THR A 295 2.16 -7.55 6.10
CA THR A 295 1.81 -7.47 4.66
C THR A 295 2.82 -6.61 3.89
N GLU A 296 3.25 -5.49 4.47
CA GLU A 296 4.29 -4.62 3.88
C GLU A 296 5.63 -5.37 3.74
N ALA A 297 6.06 -6.08 4.78
CA ALA A 297 7.29 -6.84 4.80
C ALA A 297 7.27 -8.01 3.81
N VAL A 298 6.15 -8.73 3.73
CA VAL A 298 5.91 -9.81 2.77
C VAL A 298 5.98 -9.29 1.34
N VAL A 299 5.29 -8.21 1.01
CA VAL A 299 5.35 -7.60 -0.33
C VAL A 299 6.78 -7.20 -0.70
N ARG A 300 7.51 -6.58 0.23
CA ARG A 300 8.90 -6.19 0.00
C ARG A 300 9.81 -7.40 -0.17
N PHE A 301 9.55 -8.48 0.58
CA PHE A 301 10.24 -9.76 0.39
C PHE A 301 10.01 -10.27 -1.04
N VAL A 302 8.76 -10.34 -1.50
CA VAL A 302 8.43 -10.81 -2.86
C VAL A 302 9.10 -9.92 -3.92
N LEU A 303 9.00 -8.59 -3.82
CA LEU A 303 9.63 -7.67 -4.77
C LEU A 303 11.16 -7.81 -4.82
N ARG A 304 11.83 -8.01 -3.67
CA ARG A 304 13.28 -8.29 -3.62
C ARG A 304 13.60 -9.64 -4.25
N THR A 305 12.82 -10.68 -3.94
CA THR A 305 12.98 -12.01 -4.54
C THR A 305 12.80 -11.97 -6.05
N LEU A 306 12.00 -11.04 -6.58
CA LEU A 306 11.85 -10.79 -8.02
C LEU A 306 12.83 -9.73 -8.57
N ALA A 307 13.58 -9.01 -7.73
CA ALA A 307 14.37 -7.86 -8.14
C ALA A 307 13.55 -6.82 -8.96
N LEU A 308 12.33 -6.54 -8.49
CA LEU A 308 11.42 -5.54 -9.06
C LEU A 308 11.32 -4.31 -8.15
N PRO A 309 11.17 -3.10 -8.73
CA PRO A 309 11.01 -1.88 -7.94
C PRO A 309 9.65 -1.81 -7.25
N ILE A 310 9.55 -0.97 -6.22
CA ILE A 310 8.31 -0.74 -5.47
C ILE A 310 7.15 -0.23 -6.34
N THR A 311 7.45 0.35 -7.51
CA THR A 311 6.43 0.76 -8.51
C THR A 311 5.60 -0.43 -9.01
N ASN A 312 6.13 -1.65 -8.96
CA ASN A 312 5.42 -2.86 -9.36
C ASN A 312 4.31 -3.27 -8.39
N LEU A 313 4.27 -2.71 -7.18
CA LEU A 313 3.15 -2.86 -6.24
C LEU A 313 1.98 -1.96 -6.67
N ILE A 314 0.89 -2.59 -7.09
CA ILE A 314 -0.33 -1.90 -7.55
C ILE A 314 -1.22 -1.55 -6.37
N TYR A 315 -1.41 -2.51 -5.46
CA TYR A 315 -2.27 -2.35 -4.30
C TYR A 315 -1.76 -3.17 -3.13
N GLN A 316 -2.00 -2.66 -1.91
CA GLN A 316 -1.80 -3.37 -0.67
C GLN A 316 -2.79 -2.84 0.38
N GLY A 317 -3.57 -3.73 0.98
CA GLY A 317 -4.56 -3.40 2.01
C GLY A 317 -5.33 -4.63 2.48
N GLY A 318 -5.83 -4.61 3.73
CA GLY A 318 -6.67 -5.67 4.27
C GLY A 318 -6.05 -7.08 4.33
N GLY A 319 -4.71 -7.20 4.33
CA GLY A 319 -4.03 -8.50 4.22
C GLY A 319 -3.86 -9.00 2.77
N HIS A 320 -4.33 -8.23 1.78
CA HIS A 320 -4.15 -8.52 0.36
C HIS A 320 -3.10 -7.59 -0.26
N PHE A 321 -2.44 -8.08 -1.30
CA PHE A 321 -1.63 -7.25 -2.19
C PHE A 321 -1.69 -7.73 -3.62
N TYR A 322 -1.46 -6.81 -4.56
CA TYR A 322 -1.41 -7.09 -5.98
C TYR A 322 -0.22 -6.40 -6.62
N LEU A 323 0.54 -7.13 -7.43
CA LEU A 323 1.71 -6.62 -8.14
C LEU A 323 1.75 -7.09 -9.60
N LEU A 324 2.51 -6.39 -10.43
CA LEU A 324 2.83 -6.82 -11.79
C LEU A 324 4.26 -7.40 -11.83
N ALA A 325 4.40 -8.63 -12.33
CA ALA A 325 5.69 -9.30 -12.49
C ALA A 325 6.01 -9.62 -13.96
N ARG A 326 7.26 -10.00 -14.25
CA ARG A 326 7.65 -10.37 -15.62
C ARG A 326 7.08 -11.74 -15.97
N PRO A 327 6.68 -11.98 -17.24
CA PRO A 327 6.50 -13.34 -17.72
C PRO A 327 7.80 -14.14 -17.49
N GLY A 328 7.72 -15.33 -16.89
CA GLY A 328 8.90 -16.13 -16.52
C GLY A 328 9.31 -16.04 -15.04
N ASP A 329 8.71 -15.15 -14.24
CA ASP A 329 8.98 -15.06 -12.80
C ASP A 329 8.25 -16.15 -11.96
N GLU A 330 7.50 -17.07 -12.57
CA GLU A 330 6.66 -18.07 -11.87
C GLU A 330 7.48 -19.01 -10.96
N ALA A 331 8.72 -19.35 -11.34
CA ALA A 331 9.59 -20.16 -10.49
C ALA A 331 10.04 -19.39 -9.24
N ARG A 332 10.36 -18.10 -9.37
CA ARG A 332 10.78 -17.23 -8.25
C ARG A 332 9.60 -16.89 -7.34
N LEU A 333 8.40 -16.79 -7.88
CA LEU A 333 7.16 -16.66 -7.10
C LEU A 333 6.92 -17.91 -6.24
N ARG A 334 7.12 -19.12 -6.79
CA ARG A 334 7.03 -20.36 -6.02
C ARG A 334 8.08 -20.44 -4.92
N GLU A 335 9.32 -20.06 -5.20
CA GLU A 335 10.38 -19.98 -4.18
C GLU A 335 9.98 -19.01 -3.06
N ALA A 336 9.51 -17.81 -3.44
CA ALA A 336 9.08 -16.82 -2.46
C ALA A 336 7.94 -17.35 -1.59
N GLN A 337 6.96 -18.04 -2.18
CA GLN A 337 5.86 -18.66 -1.43
C GLN A 337 6.36 -19.72 -0.44
N GLU A 338 7.28 -20.60 -0.85
CA GLU A 338 7.84 -21.62 0.04
C GLU A 338 8.56 -21.00 1.25
N ASP A 339 9.39 -19.98 1.01
CA ASP A 339 10.12 -19.28 2.07
C ASP A 339 9.18 -18.60 3.06
N LEU A 340 8.19 -17.87 2.52
CA LEU A 340 7.18 -17.18 3.31
C LEU A 340 6.39 -18.17 4.15
N SER A 341 6.04 -19.33 3.59
CA SER A 341 5.36 -20.40 4.33
C SER A 341 6.21 -20.98 5.45
N ARG A 342 7.52 -21.18 5.25
CA ARG A 342 8.43 -21.59 6.34
C ARG A 342 8.51 -20.56 7.46
N ILE A 343 8.62 -19.27 7.11
CA ILE A 343 8.69 -18.18 8.09
C ILE A 343 7.37 -18.06 8.86
N LEU A 344 6.23 -17.97 8.15
CA LEU A 344 4.92 -17.84 8.77
C LEU A 344 4.57 -19.07 9.61
N LEU A 345 4.95 -20.27 9.17
CA LEU A 345 4.71 -21.48 9.95
C LEU A 345 5.52 -21.48 11.26
N ALA A 346 6.76 -21.01 11.23
CA ALA A 346 7.60 -20.93 12.42
C ALA A 346 7.00 -20.01 13.49
N HIS A 347 6.55 -18.83 13.08
CA HIS A 347 6.08 -17.79 14.01
C HIS A 347 4.57 -17.83 14.30
N HIS A 348 3.77 -18.42 13.42
CA HIS A 348 2.31 -18.43 13.56
C HIS A 348 1.70 -19.82 13.64
N ARG A 349 2.47 -20.92 13.53
CA ARG A 349 1.99 -22.33 13.60
C ARG A 349 0.71 -22.62 12.78
N GLY A 350 0.43 -21.85 11.74
CA GLY A 350 -0.80 -21.98 10.94
C GLY A 350 -1.97 -21.05 11.31
N ASP A 351 -1.85 -20.12 12.27
CA ASP A 351 -2.87 -19.06 12.43
C ASP A 351 -2.90 -18.16 11.19
N LEU A 352 -1.71 -17.85 10.66
CA LEU A 352 -1.55 -17.05 9.46
C LEU A 352 -0.90 -17.89 8.36
N TYR A 353 -1.38 -17.71 7.13
CA TYR A 353 -0.84 -18.31 5.92
C TYR A 353 -0.95 -17.31 4.78
N LEU A 354 0.07 -17.22 3.92
CA LEU A 354 0.00 -16.41 2.73
C LEU A 354 -0.29 -17.29 1.51
N ALA A 355 -1.47 -17.11 0.91
CA ALA A 355 -1.73 -17.63 -0.41
C ALA A 355 -1.12 -16.69 -1.47
N LEU A 356 -0.38 -17.24 -2.42
CA LEU A 356 0.16 -16.52 -3.57
C LEU A 356 -0.36 -17.17 -4.84
N ALA A 357 -0.87 -16.38 -5.77
CA ALA A 357 -1.32 -16.83 -7.08
C ALA A 357 -0.96 -15.80 -8.16
N TRP A 358 -0.98 -16.21 -9.42
CA TRP A 358 -0.67 -15.32 -10.53
C TRP A 358 -1.39 -15.73 -11.82
N GLU A 359 -1.75 -14.74 -12.62
CA GLU A 359 -2.42 -14.90 -13.90
C GLU A 359 -1.62 -14.21 -15.02
N PRO A 360 -1.39 -14.86 -16.17
CA PRO A 360 -0.75 -14.22 -17.31
C PRO A 360 -1.66 -13.14 -17.90
N LEU A 361 -1.07 -11.98 -18.21
CA LEU A 361 -1.73 -10.88 -18.92
C LEU A 361 -1.11 -10.71 -20.31
N ALA A 362 -1.94 -10.80 -21.34
CA ALA A 362 -1.61 -10.42 -22.70
C ALA A 362 -1.76 -8.90 -22.91
N GLY A 363 -1.22 -8.37 -24.01
CA GLY A 363 -1.29 -6.94 -24.30
C GLY A 363 -2.73 -6.43 -24.46
N ALA A 364 -3.62 -7.26 -25.00
CA ALA A 364 -5.03 -6.93 -25.19
C ALA A 364 -5.85 -6.85 -23.88
N ASP A 365 -5.39 -7.49 -22.80
CA ASP A 365 -6.12 -7.55 -21.52
C ASP A 365 -6.18 -6.18 -20.85
N PHE A 366 -5.22 -5.29 -21.11
CA PHE A 366 -5.18 -3.93 -20.56
C PHE A 366 -6.25 -2.99 -21.13
N TYR A 367 -7.05 -3.44 -22.10
CA TYR A 367 -7.97 -2.61 -22.88
C TYR A 367 -9.41 -3.11 -22.77
N ASN A 368 -10.37 -2.17 -22.87
CA ASN A 368 -11.82 -2.45 -22.97
C ASN A 368 -12.36 -3.34 -21.82
N GLY A 369 -11.85 -3.17 -20.59
CA GLY A 369 -12.33 -3.88 -19.41
C GLY A 369 -11.93 -5.37 -19.30
N ARG A 370 -11.19 -5.92 -20.28
CA ARG A 370 -10.80 -7.35 -20.30
C ARG A 370 -9.99 -7.80 -19.10
N ILE A 371 -9.26 -6.88 -18.46
CA ILE A 371 -8.51 -7.17 -17.25
C ILE A 371 -9.39 -7.70 -16.12
N ALA A 372 -10.69 -7.39 -16.09
CA ALA A 372 -11.64 -7.89 -15.09
C ALA A 372 -11.72 -9.42 -15.07
N ASP A 373 -11.66 -10.06 -16.24
CA ASP A 373 -11.66 -11.53 -16.33
C ASP A 373 -10.40 -12.15 -15.72
N ALA A 374 -9.25 -11.47 -15.88
CA ALA A 374 -7.99 -11.90 -15.26
C ALA A 374 -8.03 -11.75 -13.74
N TRP A 375 -8.67 -10.70 -13.21
CA TRP A 375 -8.93 -10.56 -11.77
C TRP A 375 -9.80 -11.70 -11.23
N GLY A 376 -10.84 -12.11 -11.98
CA GLY A 376 -11.68 -13.25 -11.62
C GLY A 376 -10.89 -14.55 -11.50
N ARG A 377 -10.09 -14.88 -12.52
CA ARG A 377 -9.22 -16.08 -12.49
C ARG A 377 -8.18 -16.02 -11.38
N LEU A 378 -7.59 -14.86 -11.11
CA LEU A 378 -6.65 -14.69 -10.01
C LEU A 378 -7.32 -14.98 -8.66
N ALA A 379 -8.54 -14.47 -8.46
CA ALA A 379 -9.30 -14.71 -7.24
C ALA A 379 -9.61 -16.20 -7.04
N ASP A 380 -9.93 -16.91 -8.12
CA ASP A 380 -10.10 -18.37 -8.09
C ASP A 380 -8.79 -19.08 -7.72
N GLY A 381 -7.66 -18.69 -8.32
CA GLY A 381 -6.34 -19.23 -7.99
C GLY A 381 -5.93 -18.99 -6.54
N LEU A 382 -6.23 -17.80 -5.99
CA LEU A 382 -6.02 -17.49 -4.57
C LEU A 382 -6.90 -18.37 -3.67
N ARG A 383 -8.17 -18.58 -4.04
CA ARG A 383 -9.09 -19.46 -3.30
C ARG A 383 -8.57 -20.90 -3.27
N ASP A 384 -8.10 -21.42 -4.40
CA ASP A 384 -7.56 -22.77 -4.51
C ASP A 384 -6.28 -22.93 -3.65
N ALA A 385 -5.39 -21.93 -3.67
CA ALA A 385 -4.20 -21.92 -2.83
C ALA A 385 -4.54 -21.88 -1.32
N LYS A 386 -5.62 -21.20 -0.93
CA LYS A 386 -6.13 -21.19 0.47
C LYS A 386 -6.74 -22.52 0.90
N GLN A 387 -7.28 -23.31 -0.02
CA GLN A 387 -7.79 -24.65 0.30
C GLN A 387 -6.66 -25.68 0.51
N HIS A 388 -5.45 -25.39 0.01
CA HIS A 388 -4.29 -26.26 0.09
C HIS A 388 -3.14 -25.59 0.86
N ARG A 389 -3.43 -25.07 2.06
CA ARG A 389 -2.46 -24.32 2.88
C ARG A 389 -1.17 -25.11 3.08
N PHE A 390 -0.04 -24.45 2.83
CA PHE A 390 1.32 -25.00 2.99
C PHE A 390 1.70 -26.14 2.03
N ALA A 391 0.88 -26.46 1.02
CA ALA A 391 1.17 -27.54 0.06
C ALA A 391 2.51 -27.39 -0.68
N GLU A 392 2.99 -26.15 -0.84
CA GLU A 392 4.29 -25.80 -1.39
C GLU A 392 5.48 -26.35 -0.58
N LEU A 393 5.29 -26.72 0.70
CA LEU A 393 6.31 -27.37 1.51
C LEU A 393 6.59 -28.82 1.07
N GLY A 394 5.77 -29.37 0.17
CA GLY A 394 5.94 -30.70 -0.42
C GLY A 394 6.06 -31.78 0.65
N GLN A 395 7.16 -32.53 0.63
CA GLN A 395 7.38 -33.61 1.60
C GLN A 395 7.44 -33.09 3.03
N ALA A 396 7.92 -31.88 3.30
CA ALA A 396 8.03 -31.34 4.67
C ALA A 396 6.67 -31.07 5.34
N LEU A 397 5.58 -31.07 4.57
CA LEU A 397 4.22 -30.90 5.08
C LEU A 397 3.84 -31.95 6.14
N TYR A 398 4.40 -33.17 6.08
CA TYR A 398 4.12 -34.22 7.07
C TYR A 398 4.37 -33.77 8.52
N THR A 399 5.30 -32.83 8.72
CA THR A 399 5.67 -32.31 10.03
C THR A 399 4.50 -31.63 10.74
N LEU A 400 3.56 -31.04 9.99
CA LEU A 400 2.34 -30.42 10.54
C LEU A 400 1.42 -31.42 11.24
N PHE A 401 1.49 -32.69 10.85
CA PHE A 401 0.62 -33.76 11.36
C PHE A 401 1.29 -34.56 12.49
N LEU A 402 2.51 -34.19 12.88
CA LEU A 402 3.15 -34.75 14.08
C LEU A 402 2.59 -34.05 15.32
N PRO A 403 2.52 -34.74 16.48
CA PRO A 403 2.22 -34.10 17.75
C PRO A 403 3.17 -32.93 18.00
N GLN A 404 2.61 -31.76 18.28
CA GLN A 404 3.35 -30.55 18.57
C GLN A 404 3.25 -30.21 20.06
N ASP A 405 4.27 -29.50 20.55
CA ASP A 405 4.32 -28.94 21.92
C ASP A 405 4.08 -30.00 23.03
N HIS A 406 3.59 -29.60 24.19
CA HIS A 406 3.41 -30.48 25.35
C HIS A 406 2.02 -31.11 25.45
N GLY A 407 1.01 -30.55 24.77
CA GLY A 407 -0.32 -31.14 24.66
C GLY A 407 -1.20 -30.98 25.92
N GLY A 408 -1.22 -29.79 26.51
CA GLY A 408 -2.09 -29.41 27.63
C GLY A 408 -1.34 -28.84 28.85
N ASN A 409 -0.15 -28.27 28.69
CA ASN A 409 0.57 -27.68 29.82
C ASN A 409 0.00 -26.29 30.15
N GLU A 410 -0.85 -26.22 31.20
CA GLU A 410 -1.48 -24.98 31.64
C GLU A 410 -0.46 -23.87 31.97
N GLU A 411 0.71 -24.20 32.51
CA GLU A 411 1.72 -23.19 32.86
C GLU A 411 2.32 -22.50 31.64
N GLN A 412 2.40 -23.22 30.52
CA GLN A 412 2.94 -22.72 29.25
C GLN A 412 1.87 -22.18 28.31
N GLN A 413 0.59 -22.41 28.61
CA GLN A 413 -0.52 -21.90 27.84
C GLN A 413 -0.73 -20.40 28.08
N CYS A 414 -0.73 -19.63 26.99
CA CYS A 414 -1.11 -18.23 27.02
C CYS A 414 -2.62 -18.06 27.17
N GLN A 415 -3.05 -17.30 28.18
CA GLN A 415 -4.45 -16.98 28.44
C GLN A 415 -5.03 -15.91 27.50
N VAL A 416 -4.24 -15.41 26.53
CA VAL A 416 -4.69 -14.42 25.54
C VAL A 416 -4.97 -15.09 24.19
N CYS A 417 -4.01 -15.85 23.64
CA CYS A 417 -4.17 -16.52 22.35
C CYS A 417 -4.47 -18.02 22.45
N GLY A 418 -4.46 -18.60 23.65
CA GLY A 418 -4.74 -20.03 23.89
C GLY A 418 -3.60 -20.99 23.54
N ARG A 419 -2.47 -20.50 23.01
CA ARG A 419 -1.34 -21.30 22.53
C ARG A 419 -0.30 -21.58 23.62
N GLU A 420 0.36 -22.73 23.53
CA GLU A 420 1.52 -23.05 24.34
C GLU A 420 2.77 -22.29 23.85
N HIS A 421 3.57 -21.80 24.78
CA HIS A 421 4.84 -21.19 24.47
C HIS A 421 5.82 -21.32 25.65
N PRO A 422 7.09 -21.73 25.43
CA PRO A 422 8.05 -21.94 26.53
C PRO A 422 8.39 -20.67 27.31
N GLY A 423 8.30 -19.51 26.65
CA GLY A 423 8.48 -18.18 27.26
C GLY A 423 7.21 -17.54 27.84
N THR A 424 6.13 -18.30 28.05
CA THR A 424 4.91 -17.78 28.70
C THR A 424 5.21 -17.41 30.16
N GLN A 425 4.79 -16.21 30.58
CA GLN A 425 5.01 -15.70 31.93
C GLN A 425 3.75 -14.98 32.45
N PRO A 426 3.50 -14.98 33.77
CA PRO A 426 2.42 -14.21 34.37
C PRO A 426 2.74 -12.71 34.41
N GLU A 427 1.80 -11.89 33.95
CA GLU A 427 1.82 -10.42 33.98
C GLU A 427 0.42 -9.93 34.38
N ASP A 428 0.32 -9.19 35.49
CA ASP A 428 -0.96 -8.77 36.10
C ASP A 428 -1.96 -9.94 36.27
N GLU A 429 -1.47 -11.06 36.82
CA GLU A 429 -2.25 -12.31 37.03
C GLU A 429 -2.67 -13.05 35.75
N VAL A 430 -2.30 -12.56 34.56
CA VAL A 430 -2.58 -13.18 33.25
C VAL A 430 -1.30 -13.75 32.64
N ARG A 431 -1.29 -15.04 32.29
CA ARG A 431 -0.19 -15.71 31.59
C ARG A 431 -0.16 -15.29 30.12
N LYS A 432 0.88 -14.56 29.71
CA LYS A 432 1.06 -14.06 28.34
C LYS A 432 2.30 -14.65 27.68
N CYS A 433 2.18 -15.09 26.43
CA CYS A 433 3.32 -15.49 25.62
C CYS A 433 4.05 -14.26 25.05
N PRO A 434 5.33 -14.38 24.66
CA PRO A 434 6.10 -13.28 24.05
C PRO A 434 5.44 -12.63 22.83
N PRO A 435 4.83 -13.38 21.87
CA PRO A 435 4.10 -12.75 20.77
C PRO A 435 2.97 -11.82 21.23
N CYS A 436 2.10 -12.28 22.14
CA CYS A 436 1.00 -11.47 22.64
C CYS A 436 1.47 -10.19 23.35
N ARG A 437 2.53 -10.29 24.18
CA ARG A 437 3.15 -9.12 24.82
C ARG A 437 3.72 -8.14 23.78
N SER A 438 4.34 -8.65 22.72
CA SER A 438 4.89 -7.80 21.66
C SER A 438 3.81 -7.02 20.90
N TYR A 439 2.64 -7.62 20.65
CA TYR A 439 1.51 -6.92 20.02
C TYR A 439 0.92 -5.85 20.93
N GLU A 440 0.76 -6.13 22.22
CA GLU A 440 0.27 -5.16 23.19
C GLU A 440 1.22 -3.95 23.31
N ALA A 441 2.53 -4.19 23.39
CA ALA A 441 3.54 -3.14 23.34
C ALA A 441 3.45 -2.32 22.05
N LEU A 442 3.33 -2.97 20.89
CA LEU A 442 3.16 -2.30 19.60
C LEU A 442 1.91 -1.39 19.56
N GLY A 443 0.80 -1.87 20.10
CA GLY A 443 -0.45 -1.09 20.20
C GLY A 443 -0.31 0.14 21.10
N ASN A 444 0.48 0.02 22.17
CA ASN A 444 0.82 1.12 23.06
C ASN A 444 1.72 2.15 22.37
N ASP A 445 2.79 1.73 21.68
CA ASP A 445 3.71 2.64 20.98
C ASP A 445 2.99 3.44 19.88
N LEU A 446 2.06 2.80 19.17
CA LEU A 446 1.26 3.41 18.10
C LEU A 446 0.38 4.57 18.57
N ARG A 447 0.13 4.72 19.87
CA ARG A 447 -0.69 5.82 20.41
C ARG A 447 -0.01 7.18 20.26
N HIS A 448 1.32 7.21 20.37
CA HIS A 448 2.13 8.43 20.36
C HIS A 448 2.99 8.58 19.10
N ALA A 449 3.05 7.53 18.29
CA ALA A 449 3.85 7.48 17.09
C ALA A 449 3.52 8.64 16.13
N ARG A 450 4.56 9.36 15.73
CA ARG A 450 4.54 10.37 14.66
C ARG A 450 5.22 9.84 13.39
N TYR A 451 6.08 8.85 13.56
CA TYR A 451 6.88 8.23 12.50
C TYR A 451 6.78 6.71 12.55
N LEU A 452 6.80 6.10 11.38
CA LEU A 452 7.02 4.67 11.16
C LEU A 452 8.28 4.52 10.31
N TRP A 453 9.21 3.66 10.71
CA TRP A 453 10.38 3.34 9.91
C TRP A 453 10.45 1.85 9.61
N LEU A 454 10.98 1.52 8.42
CA LEU A 454 11.30 0.16 7.99
C LEU A 454 12.71 0.16 7.40
N ALA A 455 13.62 -0.65 7.92
CA ALA A 455 14.99 -0.79 7.45
C ALA A 455 15.23 -2.19 6.89
N THR A 456 15.97 -2.28 5.79
CA THR A 456 16.38 -3.58 5.23
C THR A 456 17.57 -4.10 6.01
N THR A 457 17.52 -5.34 6.50
CA THR A 457 18.52 -5.87 7.44
C THR A 457 19.48 -6.88 6.84
N GLY A 458 19.23 -7.31 5.61
CA GLY A 458 20.04 -8.30 4.91
C GLY A 458 19.19 -9.45 4.39
N GLU A 459 19.78 -10.65 4.32
CA GLU A 459 19.12 -11.83 3.79
C GLU A 459 18.01 -12.34 4.75
N PRO A 460 16.86 -12.74 4.21
CA PRO A 460 15.81 -13.38 4.99
C PRO A 460 16.30 -14.65 5.70
N GLN A 461 15.84 -14.86 6.93
CA GLN A 461 16.19 -16.04 7.72
C GLN A 461 15.10 -17.10 7.53
N ARG A 462 15.40 -18.12 6.72
CA ARG A 462 14.51 -19.24 6.42
C ARG A 462 14.73 -20.36 7.45
N PRO A 463 13.74 -20.71 8.30
CA PRO A 463 13.91 -21.80 9.24
C PRO A 463 13.87 -23.16 8.53
N ASP A 464 14.90 -23.99 8.69
CA ASP A 464 14.93 -25.35 8.13
C ASP A 464 13.85 -26.25 8.75
N ALA A 465 13.63 -26.09 10.05
CA ALA A 465 12.61 -26.79 10.82
C ALA A 465 11.65 -25.78 11.49
N PRO A 466 10.67 -25.22 10.75
CA PRO A 466 9.79 -24.16 11.24
C PRO A 466 9.13 -24.47 12.58
N LEU A 467 8.62 -25.70 12.75
CA LEU A 467 7.91 -26.12 13.95
C LEU A 467 8.82 -26.28 15.18
N ALA A 468 10.12 -26.50 14.99
CA ALA A 468 11.08 -26.58 16.10
C ALA A 468 11.48 -25.18 16.62
N THR A 469 11.28 -24.13 15.83
CA THR A 469 11.56 -22.75 16.22
C THR A 469 10.47 -22.23 17.15
N PRO A 470 10.77 -21.73 18.35
CA PRO A 470 9.77 -21.08 19.21
C PRO A 470 9.18 -19.82 18.54
N PRO A 471 7.86 -19.61 18.57
CA PRO A 471 7.24 -18.41 18.01
C PRO A 471 7.76 -17.09 18.60
N GLY A 472 8.49 -16.31 17.80
CA GLY A 472 8.95 -14.97 18.16
C GLY A 472 7.85 -13.90 18.15
N GLY A 473 8.16 -12.71 18.68
CA GLY A 473 7.30 -11.52 18.56
C GLY A 473 7.32 -10.93 17.16
N TRP A 474 6.60 -9.82 16.97
CA TRP A 474 6.49 -9.20 15.65
C TRP A 474 7.84 -8.75 15.08
N GLN A 475 8.77 -8.27 15.91
CA GLN A 475 10.10 -7.87 15.47
C GLN A 475 10.89 -9.05 14.90
N GLU A 476 10.84 -10.21 15.54
CA GLU A 476 11.50 -11.43 15.06
C GLU A 476 10.90 -11.91 13.74
N VAL A 477 9.57 -11.83 13.57
CA VAL A 477 8.92 -12.20 12.29
C VAL A 477 9.40 -11.29 11.17
N LEU A 478 9.43 -9.97 11.40
CA LEU A 478 9.91 -9.01 10.42
C LEU A 478 11.39 -9.25 10.10
N ALA A 479 12.21 -9.53 11.11
CA ALA A 479 13.64 -9.81 10.92
C ALA A 479 13.85 -11.08 10.07
N ALA A 480 13.02 -12.12 10.25
CA ALA A 480 13.03 -13.31 9.41
C ALA A 480 12.68 -12.99 7.94
N LEU A 481 11.85 -11.98 7.69
CA LEU A 481 11.58 -11.44 6.35
C LEU A 481 12.66 -10.48 5.82
N GLY A 482 13.78 -10.31 6.54
CA GLY A 482 14.90 -9.44 6.15
C GLY A 482 14.61 -7.95 6.35
N VAL A 483 13.69 -7.59 7.24
CA VAL A 483 13.35 -6.20 7.55
C VAL A 483 13.26 -5.96 9.06
N ARG A 484 13.62 -4.75 9.51
CA ARG A 484 13.31 -4.25 10.85
C ARG A 484 12.34 -3.10 10.70
N ALA A 485 11.45 -2.94 11.66
CA ALA A 485 10.56 -1.79 11.70
C ALA A 485 10.40 -1.28 13.12
N GLY A 486 9.93 -0.05 13.24
CA GLY A 486 9.62 0.54 14.53
C GLY A 486 8.82 1.82 14.40
N LEU A 487 8.28 2.24 15.54
CA LEU A 487 7.54 3.48 15.69
C LEU A 487 8.40 4.46 16.47
N ALA A 488 8.25 5.75 16.19
CA ALA A 488 8.93 6.81 16.94
C ALA A 488 8.01 8.01 17.11
N GLN A 489 8.14 8.66 18.26
CA GLN A 489 7.49 9.95 18.52
C GLN A 489 8.35 11.09 17.96
N ASP A 490 9.68 10.98 18.11
CA ASP A 490 10.64 11.99 17.67
C ASP A 490 11.72 11.39 16.77
N LEU A 491 12.20 12.17 15.80
CA LEU A 491 13.19 11.69 14.84
C LEU A 491 14.51 11.25 15.49
N GLY A 492 14.87 11.84 16.64
CA GLY A 492 16.07 11.47 17.39
C GLY A 492 16.03 10.06 18.01
N GLU A 493 14.85 9.43 18.08
CA GLU A 493 14.70 8.04 18.54
C GLU A 493 15.07 7.04 17.43
N ILE A 494 15.09 7.49 16.17
CA ILE A 494 15.34 6.64 15.01
C ILE A 494 16.85 6.66 14.72
N ALA A 495 17.52 5.54 15.03
CA ALA A 495 18.93 5.39 14.74
C ALA A 495 19.23 5.63 13.25
N GLU A 496 20.31 6.37 12.98
CA GLU A 496 20.86 6.43 11.63
C GLU A 496 21.56 5.12 11.30
N GLU A 497 21.15 4.50 10.20
CA GLU A 497 21.74 3.26 9.72
C GLU A 497 22.23 3.44 8.29
N PRO A 498 23.36 2.81 7.91
CA PRO A 498 23.87 2.86 6.54
C PRO A 498 23.00 2.04 5.57
N THR A 499 22.10 1.21 6.08
CA THR A 499 21.21 0.38 5.26
C THR A 499 20.04 1.17 4.70
N PRO A 500 19.53 0.80 3.50
CA PRO A 500 18.32 1.38 2.95
C PRO A 500 17.14 1.28 3.93
N ARG A 501 16.50 2.41 4.22
CA ARG A 501 15.31 2.52 5.07
C ARG A 501 14.23 3.38 4.43
N LEU A 502 12.99 3.08 4.77
CA LEU A 502 11.81 3.89 4.51
C LEU A 502 11.38 4.55 5.83
N LEU A 503 11.14 5.85 5.80
CA LEU A 503 10.66 6.65 6.92
C LEU A 503 9.36 7.36 6.53
N LEU A 504 8.28 7.00 7.19
CA LEU A 504 6.93 7.49 6.90
C LEU A 504 6.44 8.40 8.03
N ALA A 505 5.96 9.57 7.65
CA ALA A 505 5.18 10.42 8.54
C ALA A 505 3.76 9.85 8.70
N LEU A 506 3.31 9.76 9.95
CA LEU A 506 1.97 9.29 10.32
C LEU A 506 0.98 10.44 10.58
N LYS A 507 1.49 11.67 10.65
CA LYS A 507 0.74 12.93 10.85
C LYS A 507 1.27 14.00 9.91
N ASP A 508 0.46 14.99 9.56
CA ASP A 508 0.84 16.02 8.58
C ASP A 508 2.02 16.88 9.06
N GLU A 509 2.06 17.25 10.35
CA GLU A 509 3.15 18.06 10.93
C GLU A 509 4.48 17.28 10.96
N ALA A 510 4.42 15.95 11.05
CA ALA A 510 5.59 15.10 11.01
C ALA A 510 6.22 15.07 9.61
N MET A 511 5.42 15.22 8.55
CA MET A 511 5.90 15.21 7.17
C MET A 511 6.83 16.40 6.86
N GLU A 512 6.58 17.56 7.48
CA GLU A 512 7.41 18.76 7.28
C GLU A 512 8.82 18.63 7.86
N ALA A 513 9.01 17.76 8.86
CA ALA A 513 10.29 17.51 9.51
C ALA A 513 11.17 16.52 8.74
N LEU A 514 10.58 15.68 7.88
CA LEU A 514 11.33 14.65 7.17
C LEU A 514 12.28 15.23 6.12
N ARG A 515 13.50 14.68 6.06
CA ARG A 515 14.48 14.99 5.02
C ARG A 515 15.02 13.68 4.44
N PRO A 516 15.13 13.56 3.11
CA PRO A 516 15.71 12.38 2.50
C PRO A 516 17.21 12.34 2.75
N THR A 517 17.77 11.13 2.79
CA THR A 517 19.22 10.90 2.76
C THR A 517 19.52 9.85 1.68
N ALA A 518 20.79 9.66 1.33
CA ALA A 518 21.22 8.65 0.37
C ALA A 518 20.63 7.24 0.61
N SER A 519 20.39 6.88 1.88
CA SER A 519 19.82 5.59 2.32
C SER A 519 18.37 5.68 2.83
N THR A 520 17.81 6.89 3.03
CA THR A 520 16.48 7.07 3.64
C THR A 520 15.47 7.58 2.64
N ALA A 521 14.52 6.71 2.27
CA ALA A 521 13.33 7.13 1.56
C ALA A 521 12.35 7.76 2.53
N ILE A 522 11.73 8.88 2.14
CA ILE A 522 10.75 9.58 2.98
C ILE A 522 9.40 9.69 2.29
N GLY A 523 8.34 9.63 3.08
CA GLY A 523 7.00 9.86 2.58
C GLY A 523 5.97 9.91 3.69
N ARG A 524 4.72 9.73 3.29
CA ARG A 524 3.57 9.65 4.20
C ARG A 524 2.86 8.33 3.97
N ARG A 525 2.24 7.80 5.01
CA ARG A 525 1.26 6.72 4.88
C ARG A 525 0.11 6.99 5.83
N PHE A 526 -1.10 6.97 5.30
CA PHE A 526 -2.28 7.00 6.14
C PHE A 526 -2.45 5.62 6.75
N LEU A 527 -2.29 5.55 8.06
CA LEU A 527 -2.64 4.38 8.85
C LEU A 527 -3.92 4.69 9.62
N VAL A 528 -4.71 3.67 9.94
CA VAL A 528 -5.83 3.80 10.89
C VAL A 528 -5.24 3.88 12.30
N ASN A 529 -4.57 4.99 12.61
CA ASN A 529 -3.84 5.21 13.85
C ASN A 529 -4.54 6.20 14.80
N VAL A 530 -5.74 6.68 14.49
CA VAL A 530 -6.52 7.48 15.45
C VAL A 530 -6.91 6.57 16.61
N THR A 531 -6.48 6.91 17.82
CA THR A 531 -6.85 6.18 19.03
C THR A 531 -7.42 7.13 20.04
N PRO A 532 -8.69 6.98 20.39
CA PRO A 532 -9.28 7.75 21.46
C PRO A 532 -8.49 7.48 22.73
N THR A 533 -7.86 8.51 23.27
CA THR A 533 -7.23 8.46 24.59
C THR A 533 -8.12 9.16 25.60
N ILE A 534 -8.02 8.79 26.87
CA ILE A 534 -8.74 9.48 27.95
C ILE A 534 -8.15 10.88 28.11
N GLU A 535 -8.93 11.88 27.72
CA GLU A 535 -8.58 13.30 27.77
C GLU A 535 -9.14 14.00 29.01
N GLU A 536 -8.78 15.26 29.20
CA GLU A 536 -9.30 16.08 30.30
C GLU A 536 -10.83 16.23 30.26
N ALA A 537 -11.41 16.26 29.06
CA ALA A 537 -12.85 16.27 28.88
C ALA A 537 -13.49 14.98 29.41
N ASP A 538 -12.83 13.83 29.25
CA ASP A 538 -13.30 12.53 29.73
C ASP A 538 -13.17 12.40 31.24
N ALA A 539 -12.09 12.93 31.82
CA ALA A 539 -11.92 12.97 33.27
C ALA A 539 -13.03 13.82 33.93
N ARG A 540 -13.37 14.97 33.34
CA ARG A 540 -14.52 15.80 33.78
C ARG A 540 -15.84 15.08 33.57
N TRP A 541 -16.02 14.40 32.44
CA TRP A 541 -17.22 13.59 32.18
C TRP A 541 -17.39 12.47 33.22
N PHE A 542 -16.33 11.77 33.59
CA PHE A 542 -16.31 10.73 34.62
C PHE A 542 -16.79 11.24 35.99
N GLN A 543 -16.35 12.44 36.39
CA GLN A 543 -16.78 13.07 37.65
C GLN A 543 -18.30 13.32 37.70
N THR A 544 -18.98 13.43 36.55
CA THR A 544 -20.44 13.64 36.52
C THR A 544 -21.26 12.34 36.57
N ARG A 545 -20.61 11.16 36.59
CA ARG A 545 -21.28 9.86 36.56
C ARG A 545 -21.72 9.41 37.95
N SER A 546 -22.74 8.54 38.03
CA SER A 546 -23.15 7.92 39.30
C SER A 546 -22.12 6.89 39.77
N ASP A 547 -22.14 6.54 41.06
CA ASP A 547 -21.18 5.56 41.60
C ASP A 547 -21.22 4.20 40.86
N PRO A 548 -22.38 3.61 40.51
CA PRO A 548 -22.40 2.38 39.70
C PRO A 548 -21.72 2.53 38.33
N GLN A 549 -21.89 3.69 37.69
CA GLN A 549 -21.24 3.97 36.41
C GLN A 549 -19.74 4.16 36.56
N ARG A 550 -19.29 4.85 37.62
CA ARG A 550 -17.86 5.00 37.93
C ARG A 550 -17.22 3.64 38.24
N GLN A 551 -17.90 2.77 38.98
CA GLN A 551 -17.46 1.41 39.26
C GLN A 551 -17.23 0.62 37.96
N MET A 552 -18.23 0.64 37.07
CA MET A 552 -18.14 -0.01 35.76
C MET A 552 -16.97 0.53 34.90
N LEU A 553 -16.80 1.85 34.83
CA LEU A 553 -15.74 2.50 34.06
C LEU A 553 -14.35 2.24 34.66
N MET A 554 -14.24 2.15 35.98
CA MET A 554 -12.99 1.81 36.67
C MET A 554 -12.63 0.33 36.51
N GLY A 555 -13.61 -0.58 36.54
CA GLY A 555 -13.39 -2.00 36.27
C GLY A 555 -12.88 -2.28 34.86
N ALA A 556 -13.10 -1.37 33.91
CA ALA A 556 -12.51 -1.45 32.57
C ALA A 556 -11.04 -0.99 32.51
N LEU A 557 -10.52 -0.35 33.56
CA LEU A 557 -9.16 0.20 33.65
C LEU A 557 -8.26 -0.57 34.62
N THR A 558 -8.82 -1.33 35.55
CA THR A 558 -8.07 -2.03 36.59
C THR A 558 -8.85 -3.24 37.12
N THR A 559 -8.13 -4.32 37.45
CA THR A 559 -8.67 -5.51 38.12
C THR A 559 -8.76 -5.35 39.63
N ALA A 560 -7.99 -4.42 40.21
CA ALA A 560 -8.09 -4.10 41.63
C ALA A 560 -9.49 -3.56 41.94
N GLU A 561 -10.22 -4.26 42.82
CA GLU A 561 -11.50 -3.80 43.35
C GLU A 561 -11.27 -2.51 44.17
N VAL A 562 -11.75 -1.39 43.65
CA VAL A 562 -11.75 -0.11 44.35
C VAL A 562 -13.20 0.18 44.74
N GLU A 563 -13.54 -0.09 46.00
CA GLU A 563 -14.85 0.25 46.57
C GLU A 563 -14.70 1.17 47.79
N PRO A 564 -15.37 2.35 47.82
CA PRO A 564 -16.18 2.92 46.75
C PRO A 564 -15.34 3.42 45.56
N PRO A 565 -15.92 3.56 44.35
CA PRO A 565 -15.18 4.07 43.20
C PRO A 565 -14.70 5.50 43.46
N PRO A 566 -13.52 5.90 42.94
CA PRO A 566 -13.00 7.24 43.13
C PRO A 566 -13.93 8.29 42.50
N GLN A 567 -14.13 9.41 43.19
CA GLN A 567 -14.96 10.53 42.69
C GLN A 567 -14.31 11.23 41.48
N GLU A 568 -12.98 11.23 41.42
CA GLU A 568 -12.19 11.76 40.32
C GLU A 568 -11.37 10.66 39.67
N LEU A 569 -11.19 10.72 38.34
CA LEU A 569 -10.35 9.76 37.64
C LEU A 569 -8.87 9.97 38.04
N PRO A 570 -8.16 8.93 38.54
CA PRO A 570 -6.76 9.07 38.90
C PRO A 570 -5.89 9.52 37.72
N GLN A 571 -4.96 10.46 37.98
CA GLN A 571 -4.13 11.10 36.96
C GLN A 571 -3.38 10.10 36.07
N ARG A 572 -2.97 8.96 36.64
CA ARG A 572 -2.24 7.90 35.93
C ARG A 572 -2.97 7.35 34.70
N TYR A 573 -4.30 7.45 34.67
CA TYR A 573 -5.13 6.95 33.57
C TYR A 573 -5.34 8.00 32.45
N ARG A 574 -4.91 9.25 32.66
CA ARG A 574 -4.97 10.26 31.59
C ARG A 574 -4.02 9.87 30.46
N GLY A 575 -4.48 9.98 29.23
CA GLY A 575 -3.74 9.55 28.04
C GLY A 575 -3.70 8.03 27.82
N TRP A 576 -4.38 7.23 28.65
CA TRP A 576 -4.59 5.81 28.35
C TRP A 576 -5.54 5.66 27.17
N ILE A 577 -5.41 4.56 26.42
CA ILE A 577 -6.37 4.18 25.39
C ILE A 577 -7.73 4.03 26.06
N LYS A 578 -8.76 4.70 25.54
CA LYS A 578 -10.12 4.56 26.07
C LYS A 578 -10.57 3.10 25.92
N PRO A 579 -10.91 2.40 27.01
CA PRO A 579 -11.49 1.07 26.91
C PRO A 579 -12.82 1.09 26.14
N PHE A 580 -13.21 -0.04 25.56
CA PHE A 580 -14.49 -0.14 24.85
C PHE A 580 -15.69 0.25 25.72
N THR A 581 -15.68 -0.10 27.01
CA THR A 581 -16.70 0.31 27.98
C THR A 581 -16.85 1.83 28.09
N TRP A 582 -15.73 2.58 27.98
CA TRP A 582 -15.77 4.05 27.97
C TRP A 582 -16.37 4.58 26.67
N LEU A 583 -15.94 4.03 25.53
CA LEU A 583 -16.46 4.42 24.21
C LEU A 583 -17.97 4.13 24.09
N GLU A 584 -18.41 2.97 24.56
CA GLU A 584 -19.82 2.57 24.59
C GLU A 584 -20.64 3.57 25.40
N ALA A 585 -20.19 3.88 26.62
CA ALA A 585 -20.86 4.81 27.52
C ALA A 585 -20.91 6.26 27.00
N GLN A 586 -20.00 6.63 26.09
CA GLN A 586 -19.93 7.97 25.48
C GLN A 586 -20.66 8.09 24.14
N SER A 587 -21.02 6.96 23.53
CA SER A 587 -21.66 6.94 22.21
C SER A 587 -23.05 7.60 22.24
N LYS A 588 -23.44 8.20 21.10
CA LYS A 588 -24.77 8.76 20.87
C LYS A 588 -25.50 7.88 19.87
N GLY A 589 -26.69 7.36 20.23
CA GLY A 589 -27.44 6.40 19.41
C GLY A 589 -27.53 5.03 20.08
N ILE A 590 -27.53 3.95 19.29
CA ILE A 590 -27.50 2.58 19.84
C ILE A 590 -26.11 2.34 20.45
N ALA A 591 -26.05 2.20 21.77
CA ALA A 591 -24.81 2.19 22.55
C ALA A 591 -23.75 1.18 22.05
N ARG A 592 -24.19 0.03 21.53
CA ARG A 592 -23.31 -1.02 20.98
C ARG A 592 -22.77 -0.75 19.58
N LEU A 593 -23.47 0.06 18.78
CA LEU A 593 -23.07 0.38 17.39
C LEU A 593 -22.06 1.54 17.34
N GLY A 594 -22.02 2.41 18.34
CA GLY A 594 -21.06 3.53 18.39
C GLY A 594 -19.60 3.12 18.61
N VAL A 595 -19.35 1.84 18.93
CA VAL A 595 -18.03 1.26 19.18
C VAL A 595 -17.57 0.36 18.02
N LEU A 596 -18.49 -0.07 17.16
CA LEU A 596 -18.21 -0.86 15.97
C LEU A 596 -17.67 0.07 14.87
N ARG A 597 -16.35 0.21 14.83
CA ARG A 597 -15.65 0.73 13.66
C ARG A 597 -14.52 -0.22 13.26
N MET A 598 -14.87 -1.46 12.89
CA MET A 598 -14.01 -2.40 12.18
C MET A 598 -14.87 -3.36 11.34
N ASP A 599 -14.38 -3.66 10.13
CA ASP A 599 -14.81 -4.69 9.17
C ASP A 599 -15.96 -5.59 9.66
N VAL A 600 -17.19 -5.20 9.33
CA VAL A 600 -18.30 -6.13 9.29
C VAL A 600 -18.69 -6.24 7.83
N ASP A 601 -18.14 -7.23 7.14
CA ASP A 601 -18.41 -7.49 5.71
C ASP A 601 -19.87 -7.91 5.46
N ASP A 602 -20.60 -8.28 6.51
CA ASP A 602 -22.01 -8.63 6.45
C ASP A 602 -22.73 -8.25 7.75
N LEU A 603 -23.49 -7.15 7.72
CA LEU A 603 -24.38 -6.78 8.82
C LEU A 603 -25.75 -7.47 8.72
N GLY A 604 -25.98 -8.32 7.70
CA GLY A 604 -27.32 -8.72 7.31
C GLY A 604 -28.19 -7.52 6.91
N GLU A 605 -29.44 -7.78 6.57
CA GLU A 605 -30.43 -6.69 6.43
C GLU A 605 -30.67 -6.05 7.82
N VAL A 606 -30.08 -4.88 8.05
CA VAL A 606 -30.39 -3.99 9.18
C VAL A 606 -31.43 -2.96 8.77
#